data_AF-A0A8T7E2K4-F1
#
_entry.id   AF-A0A8T7E2K4-F1
#
_cell.length_a   1.000
_cell.length_b   1.000
_cell.length_c   1.000
_cell.angle_alpha   90.00
_cell.angle_beta   90.00
_cell.angle_gamma   90.00
#
_symmetry.space_group_name_H-M   'P 1'
#
loop_
_entity.id
_entity.type
_entity.pdbx_description
1 polymer ?
#
loop_
_entity_poly.entity_id
_entity_poly.type
_entity_poly.pdbx_seq_one_letter_code
_entity_poly.pdbx_strand_id
1 'polypeptide(L)'
;MELTVNGTVQEGGVSDEAIAEAIQSLTGDVDSFAILAASEMSYIQTAGDPGTGFDLEYQNGSLKEHYYCTSGPLTAKQVVDAFQRYAKGDDRWQKDLGWKREDLAVPASPVPLKTVVVVAGLVVLLVAWWFSRSA
;
A
#
# COMPACT_ATOMS: atom_id res chain seq x y z
N MET A 1 11.42 -7.60 -7.07
CA MET A 1 10.47 -6.68 -6.44
C MET A 1 10.24 -5.51 -7.36
N GLU A 2 9.07 -4.89 -7.27
CA GLU A 2 8.64 -3.77 -8.12
C GLU A 2 8.14 -2.64 -7.22
N LEU A 3 8.64 -1.43 -7.44
CA LEU A 3 8.18 -0.21 -6.74
C LEU A 3 7.28 0.58 -7.70
N THR A 4 6.07 0.88 -7.26
CA THR A 4 5.08 1.66 -8.01
C THR A 4 4.70 2.90 -7.20
N VAL A 5 4.70 4.06 -7.85
CA VAL A 5 4.32 5.34 -7.24
C VAL A 5 3.23 5.96 -8.10
N ASN A 6 2.07 6.25 -7.48
CA ASN A 6 0.90 6.84 -8.14
C ASN A 6 0.53 6.08 -9.44
N GLY A 7 0.59 4.75 -9.40
CA GLY A 7 0.28 3.87 -10.53
C GLY A 7 1.37 3.74 -11.60
N THR A 8 2.53 4.36 -11.44
CA THR A 8 3.67 4.24 -12.36
C THR A 8 4.79 3.41 -11.75
N VAL A 9 5.23 2.36 -12.45
CA VAL A 9 6.39 1.54 -12.05
C VAL A 9 7.66 2.38 -12.15
N GLN A 10 8.49 2.35 -11.10
CA GLN A 10 9.78 3.04 -11.07
C GLN A 10 10.81 2.27 -11.90
N GLU A 11 11.39 2.96 -12.89
CA GLU A 11 12.48 2.45 -13.71
C GLU A 11 13.79 2.44 -12.91
N GLY A 12 14.66 1.45 -13.14
CA GLY A 12 15.97 1.34 -12.46
C GLY A 12 15.97 0.48 -11.19
N GLY A 13 14.83 -0.08 -10.79
CA GLY A 13 14.72 -1.09 -9.73
C GLY A 13 14.39 -0.52 -8.34
N VAL A 14 14.60 -1.34 -7.31
CA VAL A 14 14.23 -1.03 -5.92
C VAL A 14 15.50 -0.78 -5.09
N SER A 15 16.04 0.45 -5.15
CA SER A 15 17.11 0.88 -4.26
C SER A 15 16.58 1.58 -3.01
N ASP A 16 17.43 1.67 -1.98
CA ASP A 16 17.09 2.38 -0.74
C ASP A 16 16.78 3.86 -1.02
N GLU A 17 17.51 4.48 -1.94
CA GLU A 17 17.31 5.87 -2.38
C GLU A 17 16.00 6.04 -3.15
N ALA A 18 15.70 5.14 -4.10
CA ALA A 18 14.45 5.19 -4.86
C ALA A 18 13.22 5.05 -3.97
N ILE A 19 13.29 4.18 -2.96
CA ILE A 19 12.24 4.06 -1.93
C ILE A 19 12.12 5.37 -1.15
N ALA A 20 13.24 5.93 -0.67
CA ALA A 20 13.20 7.15 0.12
C ALA A 20 12.62 8.34 -0.68
N GLU A 21 13.02 8.50 -1.93
CA GLU A 21 12.52 9.52 -2.84
C GLU A 21 11.02 9.34 -3.12
N ALA A 22 10.58 8.10 -3.40
CA ALA A 22 9.18 7.78 -3.61
C ALA A 22 8.31 8.22 -2.43
N ILE A 23 8.64 7.80 -1.21
CA ILE A 23 7.86 8.14 -0.01
C ILE A 23 7.86 9.65 0.28
N GLN A 24 9.00 10.32 0.09
CA GLN A 24 9.12 11.75 0.32
C GLN A 24 8.38 12.59 -0.73
N SER A 25 8.11 12.02 -1.91
CA SER A 25 7.39 12.70 -2.99
C SER A 25 5.86 12.66 -2.85
N LEU A 26 5.33 11.86 -1.91
CA LEU A 26 3.89 11.72 -1.72
C LEU A 26 3.28 13.01 -1.16
N THR A 27 2.12 13.38 -1.69
CA THR A 27 1.40 14.64 -1.41
C THR A 27 0.19 14.45 -0.52
N GLY A 28 -0.23 13.21 -0.27
CA GLY A 28 -1.44 12.91 0.51
C GLY A 28 -2.74 13.10 -0.27
N ASP A 29 -2.67 13.45 -1.56
CA ASP A 29 -3.83 13.46 -2.45
C ASP A 29 -4.40 12.04 -2.62
N VAL A 30 -5.65 11.94 -3.08
CA VAL A 30 -6.36 10.64 -3.24
C VAL A 30 -5.58 9.64 -4.11
N ASP A 31 -4.85 10.14 -5.11
CA ASP A 31 -4.05 9.32 -6.02
C ASP A 31 -2.56 9.26 -5.62
N SER A 32 -2.22 9.70 -4.40
CA SER A 32 -0.86 9.74 -3.87
C SER A 32 -0.55 8.53 -2.98
N PHE A 33 0.14 7.54 -3.55
CA PHE A 33 0.47 6.29 -2.88
C PHE A 33 1.74 5.65 -3.43
N ALA A 34 2.35 4.78 -2.63
CA ALA A 34 3.46 3.93 -3.05
C ALA A 34 3.19 2.46 -2.68
N ILE A 35 3.56 1.55 -3.59
CA ILE A 35 3.44 0.09 -3.42
C ILE A 35 4.79 -0.54 -3.73
N LEU A 36 5.28 -1.40 -2.85
CA LEU A 36 6.44 -2.25 -3.09
C LEU A 36 6.00 -3.72 -3.10
N ALA A 37 5.98 -4.32 -4.30
CA ALA A 37 5.46 -5.64 -4.54
C ALA A 37 6.57 -6.70 -4.72
N ALA A 38 6.43 -7.83 -4.03
CA ALA A 38 7.20 -9.04 -4.29
C ALA A 38 6.49 -9.94 -5.31
N SER A 39 5.15 -9.91 -5.31
CA SER A 39 4.27 -10.50 -6.31
C SER A 39 2.96 -9.71 -6.35
N GLU A 40 2.07 -10.04 -7.28
CA GLU A 40 0.72 -9.44 -7.37
C GLU A 40 -0.06 -9.53 -6.04
N MET A 41 0.13 -10.61 -5.28
CA MET A 41 -0.61 -10.84 -4.04
C MET A 41 0.21 -10.60 -2.77
N SER A 42 1.48 -10.21 -2.87
CA SER A 42 2.36 -9.96 -1.73
C SER A 42 3.08 -8.62 -1.87
N TYR A 43 2.65 -7.63 -1.10
CA TYR A 43 3.14 -6.25 -1.19
C TYR A 43 3.04 -5.52 0.16
N ILE A 44 3.80 -4.45 0.31
CA ILE A 44 3.61 -3.39 1.32
C ILE A 44 3.23 -2.10 0.59
N GLN A 45 2.29 -1.33 1.14
CA GLN A 45 1.83 -0.08 0.54
C GLN A 45 1.63 1.02 1.57
N THR A 46 1.61 2.26 1.11
CA THR A 46 1.37 3.44 1.95
C THR A 46 0.68 4.55 1.17
N ALA A 47 -0.10 5.35 1.90
CA ALA A 47 -0.69 6.60 1.45
C ALA A 47 -0.58 7.65 2.56
N GLY A 48 -0.56 8.92 2.17
CA GLY A 48 -0.33 10.05 3.08
C GLY A 48 0.77 10.96 2.57
N ASP A 49 1.28 11.82 3.46
CA ASP A 49 2.32 12.80 3.11
C ASP A 49 3.30 13.02 4.27
N PRO A 50 4.52 13.54 3.98
CA PRO A 50 5.53 13.77 5.02
C PRO A 50 5.11 14.75 6.12
N GLY A 51 4.14 15.63 5.87
CA GLY A 51 3.66 16.64 6.80
C GLY A 51 2.58 16.14 7.76
N THR A 52 1.65 15.31 7.29
CA THR A 52 0.54 14.77 8.11
C THR A 52 0.80 13.36 8.64
N GLY A 53 1.69 12.63 7.98
CA GLY A 53 2.01 11.23 8.27
C GLY A 53 1.35 10.27 7.29
N PHE A 54 1.58 8.98 7.53
CA PHE A 54 1.26 7.92 6.59
C PHE A 54 0.47 6.80 7.25
N ASP A 55 -0.46 6.25 6.49
CA ASP A 55 -1.03 4.94 6.72
C ASP A 55 -0.19 3.88 5.99
N LEU A 56 -0.07 2.69 6.59
CA LEU A 56 0.77 1.61 6.09
C LEU A 56 -0.02 0.31 6.12
N GLU A 57 0.02 -0.44 5.03
CA GLU A 57 -0.70 -1.69 4.85
C GLU A 57 0.19 -2.74 4.18
N TYR A 58 -0.11 -4.02 4.37
CA TYR A 58 0.52 -5.08 3.59
C TYR A 58 -0.45 -6.23 3.32
N GLN A 59 -0.23 -6.92 2.21
CA GLN A 59 -0.88 -8.18 1.88
C GLN A 59 0.13 -9.30 1.76
N ASN A 60 -0.22 -10.50 2.21
CA ASN A 60 0.65 -11.67 2.12
C ASN A 60 -0.03 -12.86 1.41
N GLY A 61 0.07 -12.90 0.09
CA GLY A 61 -0.33 -14.03 -0.76
C GLY A 61 -1.84 -14.18 -0.99
N SER A 62 -2.70 -13.55 -0.18
CA SER A 62 -4.16 -13.60 -0.37
C SER A 62 -4.86 -12.37 0.20
N LEU A 63 -6.05 -12.07 -0.32
CA LEU A 63 -6.92 -10.99 0.18
C LEU A 63 -7.35 -11.17 1.65
N LYS A 64 -7.35 -12.41 2.16
CA LYS A 64 -7.67 -12.69 3.57
C LYS A 64 -6.51 -12.38 4.51
N GLU A 65 -5.31 -12.24 3.94
CA GLU A 65 -4.07 -11.92 4.63
C GLU A 65 -3.68 -10.47 4.33
N HIS A 66 -4.66 -9.56 4.39
CA HIS A 66 -4.47 -8.12 4.28
C HIS A 66 -4.47 -7.50 5.67
N TYR A 67 -3.54 -6.59 5.94
CA TYR A 67 -3.28 -6.03 7.26
C TYR A 67 -3.03 -4.54 7.16
N TYR A 68 -3.55 -3.79 8.12
CA TYR A 68 -3.29 -2.36 8.29
C TYR A 68 -2.49 -2.12 9.57
N CYS A 69 -1.59 -1.14 9.52
CA CYS A 69 -0.77 -0.75 10.65
C CYS A 69 -1.61 0.03 11.67
N THR A 70 -1.54 -0.36 12.93
CA THR A 70 -2.28 0.28 14.03
C THR A 70 -1.45 1.31 14.79
N SER A 71 -0.18 1.50 14.41
CA SER A 71 0.77 2.41 15.06
C SER A 71 0.75 3.82 14.48
N GLY A 72 -0.18 4.12 13.57
CA GLY A 72 -0.22 5.36 12.79
C GLY A 72 -0.83 6.58 13.51
N PRO A 73 -0.70 7.78 12.89
CA PRO A 73 -0.01 8.03 11.62
C PRO A 73 1.52 7.93 11.74
N LEU A 74 2.16 7.27 10.77
CA LEU A 74 3.61 7.04 10.76
C LEU A 74 4.37 8.21 10.14
N THR A 75 5.62 8.42 10.54
CA THR A 75 6.51 9.39 9.88
C THR A 75 7.09 8.82 8.58
N ALA A 76 7.50 9.70 7.65
CA ALA A 76 8.20 9.30 6.43
C ALA A 76 9.39 8.36 6.72
N LYS A 77 10.16 8.65 7.77
CA LYS A 77 11.30 7.82 8.19
C LYS A 77 10.87 6.40 8.56
N GLN A 78 9.77 6.23 9.30
CA GLN A 78 9.27 4.91 9.69
C GLN A 78 8.78 4.12 8.47
N VAL A 79 8.10 4.78 7.54
CA VAL A 79 7.62 4.14 6.30
C VAL A 79 8.79 3.74 5.40
N VAL A 80 9.78 4.61 5.22
CA VAL A 80 11.00 4.31 4.44
C VAL A 80 11.74 3.12 5.04
N ASP A 81 11.94 3.09 6.36
CA ASP A 81 12.60 1.97 7.04
C ASP A 81 11.80 0.67 6.86
N ALA A 82 10.47 0.71 6.97
CA ALA A 82 9.63 -0.46 6.73
C ALA A 82 9.73 -0.98 5.29
N PHE A 83 9.66 -0.09 4.28
CA PHE A 83 9.79 -0.46 2.87
C PHE A 83 11.19 -1.03 2.55
N GLN A 84 12.26 -0.41 3.04
CA GLN A 84 13.63 -0.88 2.80
C GLN A 84 13.89 -2.24 3.46
N ARG A 85 13.36 -2.46 4.67
CA ARG A 85 13.44 -3.77 5.34
C ARG A 85 12.61 -4.83 4.62
N TYR A 86 11.40 -4.49 4.16
CA TYR A 86 10.60 -5.35 3.30
C TYR A 86 11.38 -5.75 2.05
N ALA A 87 12.00 -4.77 1.37
CA ALA A 87 12.83 -4.98 0.18
C ALA A 87 13.96 -6.02 0.39
N LYS A 88 14.52 -6.04 1.61
CA LYS A 88 15.64 -6.89 2.00
C LYS A 88 15.21 -8.23 2.61
N GLY A 89 13.91 -8.48 2.75
CA GLY A 89 13.38 -9.68 3.43
C GLY A 89 13.59 -9.69 4.95
N ASP A 90 13.81 -8.52 5.55
CA ASP A 90 14.04 -8.35 6.98
C ASP A 90 12.72 -8.23 7.74
N ASP A 91 12.33 -9.29 8.45
CA ASP A 91 11.02 -9.39 9.13
C ASP A 91 10.74 -8.35 10.23
N ARG A 92 11.72 -7.52 10.60
CA ARG A 92 11.52 -6.46 11.57
C ARG A 92 10.53 -5.38 11.12
N TRP A 93 10.33 -5.17 9.81
CA TRP A 93 9.27 -4.26 9.33
C TRP A 93 7.88 -4.67 9.84
N GLN A 94 7.66 -5.98 10.02
CA GLN A 94 6.42 -6.54 10.51
C GLN A 94 6.39 -6.60 12.04
N LYS A 95 7.52 -6.94 12.68
CA LYS A 95 7.58 -7.14 14.15
C LYS A 95 7.66 -5.85 14.96
N ASP A 96 8.27 -4.80 14.40
CA ASP A 96 8.49 -3.53 15.11
C ASP A 96 7.26 -2.61 15.07
N LEU A 97 6.23 -2.98 14.30
CA LEU A 97 4.99 -2.22 14.12
C LEU A 97 3.79 -3.05 14.59
N GLY A 98 2.75 -2.37 15.09
CA GLY A 98 1.47 -3.00 15.38
C GLY A 98 0.65 -3.20 14.11
N TRP A 99 0.10 -4.40 13.93
CA TRP A 99 -0.73 -4.74 12.76
C TRP A 99 -2.06 -5.31 13.19
N LYS A 100 -3.09 -5.04 12.40
CA LYS A 100 -4.38 -5.71 12.52
C LYS A 100 -4.83 -6.18 11.15
N ARG A 101 -5.31 -7.41 11.09
CA ARG A 101 -5.89 -7.97 9.88
C ARG A 101 -7.15 -7.17 9.51
N GLU A 102 -7.27 -6.82 8.25
CA GLU A 102 -8.49 -6.23 7.71
C GLU A 102 -9.52 -7.35 7.53
N ASP A 103 -10.52 -7.37 8.41
CA ASP A 103 -11.66 -8.26 8.23
C ASP A 103 -12.57 -7.63 7.16
N LEU A 104 -12.33 -7.98 5.89
CA LEU A 104 -13.25 -7.69 4.79
C LEU A 104 -14.56 -8.45 5.01
N ALA A 105 -15.44 -7.89 5.85
CA ALA A 105 -16.82 -8.30 5.92
C ALA A 105 -17.45 -7.92 4.57
N VAL A 106 -17.55 -8.86 3.63
CA VAL A 106 -18.41 -8.68 2.45
C VAL A 106 -19.85 -8.61 3.00
N PRO A 107 -20.53 -7.45 3.00
CA PRO A 107 -21.90 -7.43 3.45
C PRO A 107 -22.72 -8.28 2.46
N ALA A 108 -23.50 -9.23 2.99
CA ALA A 108 -24.42 -10.05 2.21
C ALA A 108 -25.65 -9.27 1.70
N SER A 109 -25.48 -8.00 1.32
CA SER A 109 -26.57 -7.11 0.89
C SER A 109 -26.17 -6.35 -0.37
N PRO A 110 -27.02 -6.36 -1.43
CA PRO A 110 -26.75 -5.59 -2.65
C PRO A 110 -26.90 -4.10 -2.34
N VAL A 111 -25.79 -3.38 -2.28
CA VAL A 111 -25.80 -1.93 -2.05
C VAL A 111 -26.16 -1.21 -3.35
N PRO A 112 -27.17 -0.33 -3.38
CA PRO A 112 -27.49 0.46 -4.57
C PRO A 112 -26.36 1.46 -4.89
N LEU A 113 -25.97 1.51 -6.17
CA LEU A 113 -24.75 2.09 -6.77
C LEU A 113 -24.44 3.58 -6.50
N LYS A 114 -25.18 4.31 -5.66
CA LYS A 114 -25.07 5.78 -5.58
C LYS A 114 -24.26 6.34 -4.40
N THR A 115 -23.84 5.51 -3.45
CA THR A 115 -23.09 5.99 -2.28
C THR A 115 -22.06 4.97 -1.83
N VAL A 116 -20.85 5.03 -2.37
CA VAL A 116 -19.67 4.43 -1.72
C VAL A 116 -18.55 5.47 -1.74
N VAL A 117 -18.35 6.10 -0.58
CA VAL A 117 -17.10 6.78 -0.22
C VAL A 117 -16.63 6.08 1.05
N VAL A 118 -15.76 5.08 0.91
CA VAL A 118 -14.90 4.59 2.00
C VAL A 118 -13.61 4.02 1.41
N VAL A 119 -12.51 4.54 1.93
CA VAL A 119 -11.07 4.41 1.64
C VAL A 119 -10.50 2.98 1.38
N ALA A 120 -11.25 1.90 1.57
CA ALA A 120 -10.77 0.51 1.36
C ALA A 120 -10.92 -0.01 -0.09
N GLY A 121 -11.41 0.81 -1.02
CA GLY A 121 -11.80 0.37 -2.37
C GLY A 121 -10.78 0.60 -3.49
N LEU A 122 -9.68 1.31 -3.26
CA LEU A 122 -8.80 1.78 -4.35
C LEU A 122 -7.94 0.66 -4.95
N VAL A 123 -7.55 -0.36 -4.18
CA VAL A 123 -6.72 -1.49 -4.69
C VAL A 123 -7.53 -2.40 -5.62
N VAL A 124 -8.80 -2.69 -5.30
CA VAL A 124 -9.64 -3.59 -6.11
C VAL A 124 -10.07 -2.95 -7.43
N LEU A 125 -10.31 -1.63 -7.45
CA LEU A 125 -10.74 -0.92 -8.66
C LEU A 125 -9.59 -0.62 -9.62
N LEU A 126 -8.36 -0.39 -9.13
CA LEU A 126 -7.18 -0.21 -9.98
C LEU A 126 -6.76 -1.50 -10.68
N VAL A 127 -6.84 -2.65 -10.00
CA VAL A 127 -6.61 -3.97 -10.61
C VAL A 127 -7.69 -4.29 -11.65
N ALA A 128 -8.96 -4.00 -11.38
CA ALA A 128 -10.05 -4.22 -12.33
C ALA A 128 -9.94 -3.35 -13.60
N TRP A 129 -9.45 -2.11 -13.47
CA TRP A 129 -9.25 -1.21 -14.61
C TRP A 129 -8.12 -1.70 -15.54
N TRP A 130 -7.04 -2.29 -15.00
CA TRP A 130 -5.94 -2.88 -15.77
C TRP A 130 -6.37 -4.05 -16.67
N PHE A 131 -7.31 -4.89 -16.21
CA PHE A 131 -7.87 -5.99 -17.01
C PHE A 131 -8.78 -5.52 -18.15
N SER A 132 -9.42 -4.35 -18.03
CA SER A 132 -10.31 -3.82 -19.09
C SER A 132 -9.57 -3.25 -20.30
N ARG A 133 -8.25 -3.02 -20.20
CA ARG A 133 -7.39 -2.48 -21.27
C ARG A 133 -6.48 -3.50 -21.94
N SER A 134 -6.40 -4.71 -21.40
CA SER A 134 -5.54 -5.80 -21.91
C SER A 134 -6.32 -6.87 -22.68
N ALA A 135 -7.59 -6.63 -22.99
CA ALA A 135 -8.47 -7.47 -23.80
C ALA A 135 -8.80 -6.80 -25.15
#